data_AF-A0A814N260-F1
#
_entry.id   AF-A0A814N260-F1
#
_cell.length_a   1.000
_cell.length_b   1.000
_cell.length_c   1.000
_cell.angle_alpha   90.00
_cell.angle_beta   90.00
_cell.angle_gamma   90.00
#
_symmetry.space_group_name_H-M   'P 1'
#
loop_
_entity.id
_entity.type
_entity.pdbx_description
1 polymer ?
#
loop_
_entity_poly.entity_id
_entity_poly.type
_entity_poly.pdbx_seq_one_letter_code
_entity_poly.pdbx_strand_id
1 'polypeptide(L)'
;MSMMFRIDYGNNIKSFEDWKSDNYMWKWNGRGSMTIGDHTFKKLYQVAQTVSKEKEFEKHVYVSSKNPSDMVVHYIGDEQKGIQKLKTPKSVLNKIDLLVETITPAQVYRNLISGNENADKIRNEQQIISRRNLHLRKQKLSHDELYNVYDMGFELPNFVHSYSLLPNYLTEIMKTLCPEIDDGRCVIVTDNEKSFKNAFMFHFPNLRQYRYWNHLDKNIERWFTKRRKKKPDNDGLNMNDDQIGEQVNDDEEEYELYENNFDEMDDTNELFQTTTNHSNAQQQQQQLGIYNTDNYNSNRSKETRREKARRYIQQIKLLLSSNSYDEYEQLLIETENQWEKQFKKYFHQWIKPDIHQLGLWQVDGLDLEWFS
;
A
#
# COMPACT_ATOMS: atom_id res chain seq x y z
N MET A 1 -0.32 -13.41 17.02
CA MET A 1 -1.58 -12.99 17.69
C MET A 1 -2.32 -14.24 18.19
N SER A 2 -3.09 -14.14 19.27
CA SER A 2 -3.88 -15.26 19.81
C SER A 2 -5.32 -14.82 20.00
N MET A 3 -6.29 -15.54 19.41
CA MET A 3 -7.72 -15.23 19.48
C MET A 3 -8.52 -16.48 19.83
N MET A 4 -9.48 -16.37 20.75
CA MET A 4 -10.28 -17.49 21.23
C MET A 4 -11.77 -17.17 21.16
N PHE A 5 -12.56 -18.09 20.65
CA PHE A 5 -14.01 -17.98 20.50
C PHE A 5 -14.68 -19.19 21.12
N ARG A 6 -15.69 -18.97 21.95
CA ARG A 6 -16.60 -20.04 22.39
C ARG A 6 -17.80 -20.07 21.44
N ILE A 7 -18.16 -21.26 20.99
CA ILE A 7 -19.30 -21.50 20.11
C ILE A 7 -20.21 -22.52 20.80
N ASP A 8 -21.46 -22.14 21.01
CA ASP A 8 -22.51 -23.03 21.51
C ASP A 8 -23.61 -23.14 20.45
N TYR A 9 -23.79 -24.33 19.91
CA TYR A 9 -24.83 -24.62 18.92
C TYR A 9 -26.17 -25.03 19.56
N GLY A 10 -26.25 -25.09 20.89
CA GLY A 10 -27.41 -25.61 21.62
C GLY A 10 -27.81 -27.00 21.11
N ASN A 11 -29.10 -27.17 20.81
CA ASN A 11 -29.64 -28.43 20.28
C ASN A 11 -29.54 -28.56 18.75
N ASN A 12 -28.96 -27.57 18.04
CA ASN A 12 -28.91 -27.60 16.58
C ASN A 12 -27.70 -28.39 16.06
N ILE A 13 -27.83 -29.72 16.11
CA ILE A 13 -26.78 -30.66 15.68
C ILE A 13 -26.41 -30.45 14.19
N LYS A 14 -27.33 -29.93 13.36
CA LYS A 14 -27.10 -29.74 11.91
C LYS A 14 -26.07 -28.66 11.60
N SER A 15 -25.84 -27.71 12.50
CA SER A 15 -24.82 -26.65 12.36
C SER A 15 -23.51 -26.96 13.08
N PHE A 16 -23.39 -28.13 13.74
CA PHE A 16 -22.24 -28.47 14.57
C PHE A 16 -20.89 -28.41 13.84
N GLU A 17 -20.86 -28.54 12.51
CA GLU A 17 -19.61 -28.48 11.73
C GLU A 17 -19.33 -27.11 11.09
N ASP A 18 -20.19 -26.10 11.29
CA ASP A 18 -20.06 -24.80 10.62
C ASP A 18 -18.84 -24.00 11.10
N TRP A 19 -18.29 -24.31 12.28
CA TRP A 19 -17.02 -23.75 12.75
C TRP A 19 -15.84 -24.10 11.82
N LYS A 20 -15.98 -25.12 10.97
CA LYS A 20 -14.99 -25.48 9.96
C LYS A 20 -14.95 -24.49 8.79
N SER A 21 -15.93 -23.60 8.67
CA SER A 21 -16.12 -22.67 7.55
C SER A 21 -15.84 -21.23 7.95
N ASP A 22 -14.67 -21.04 8.55
CA ASP A 22 -14.10 -19.76 8.98
C ASP A 22 -13.29 -19.05 7.86
N ASN A 23 -13.56 -19.39 6.59
CA ASN A 23 -12.89 -18.88 5.39
C ASN A 23 -11.40 -19.26 5.22
N TYR A 24 -10.84 -20.17 6.01
CA TYR A 24 -9.49 -20.68 5.79
C TYR A 24 -9.50 -22.13 5.33
N MET A 25 -8.50 -22.49 4.51
CA MET A 25 -8.22 -23.89 4.23
C MET A 25 -7.34 -24.50 5.33
N TRP A 26 -7.87 -25.49 6.02
CA TRP A 26 -7.19 -26.17 7.12
C TRP A 26 -6.66 -27.53 6.69
N LYS A 27 -5.38 -27.80 6.95
CA LYS A 27 -4.80 -29.14 6.92
C LYS A 27 -4.87 -29.75 8.31
N TRP A 28 -5.33 -31.00 8.37
CA TRP A 28 -5.33 -31.77 9.61
C TRP A 28 -3.89 -31.97 10.11
N ASN A 29 -3.64 -31.61 11.37
CA ASN A 29 -2.31 -31.68 11.98
C ASN A 29 -2.27 -32.58 13.24
N GLY A 30 -3.40 -33.15 13.65
CA GLY A 30 -3.45 -34.13 14.73
C GLY A 30 -4.71 -34.03 15.59
N ARG A 31 -4.79 -34.93 16.57
CA ARG A 31 -5.80 -34.91 17.64
C ARG A 31 -5.13 -35.16 18.98
N GLY A 32 -5.72 -34.62 20.02
CA GLY A 32 -5.36 -34.88 21.41
C GLY A 32 -6.60 -34.89 22.30
N SER A 33 -6.37 -35.07 23.58
CA SER A 33 -7.38 -34.83 24.62
C SER A 33 -6.75 -33.99 25.72
N MET A 34 -7.56 -33.20 26.39
CA MET A 34 -7.14 -32.35 27.50
C MET A 34 -8.21 -32.40 28.57
N THR A 35 -7.80 -32.54 29.82
CA THR A 35 -8.71 -32.52 30.97
C THR A 35 -8.43 -31.26 31.78
N ILE A 36 -9.48 -30.49 32.08
CA ILE A 36 -9.43 -29.30 32.93
C ILE A 36 -10.48 -29.51 34.03
N GLY A 37 -10.04 -29.70 35.28
CA GLY A 37 -10.93 -30.14 36.36
C GLY A 37 -11.63 -31.45 36.00
N ASP A 38 -12.96 -31.49 36.18
CA ASP A 38 -13.80 -32.66 35.88
C ASP A 38 -14.33 -32.68 34.43
N HIS A 39 -13.75 -31.86 33.55
CA HIS A 39 -14.16 -31.73 32.15
C HIS A 39 -13.06 -32.23 31.21
N THR A 40 -13.40 -33.17 30.35
CA THR A 40 -12.52 -33.69 29.30
C THR A 40 -12.92 -33.12 27.95
N PHE A 41 -11.95 -32.56 27.23
CA PHE A 41 -12.10 -32.00 25.90
C PHE A 41 -11.33 -32.82 24.87
N LYS A 42 -11.95 -33.07 23.72
CA LYS A 42 -11.25 -33.54 22.53
C LYS A 42 -10.62 -32.34 21.84
N LYS A 43 -9.31 -32.38 21.65
CA LYS A 43 -8.56 -31.32 20.98
C LYS A 43 -8.26 -31.70 19.54
N LEU A 44 -8.62 -30.86 18.59
CA LEU A 44 -8.35 -31.02 17.16
C LEU A 44 -7.33 -29.97 16.75
N TYR A 45 -6.25 -30.40 16.10
CA TYR A 45 -5.17 -29.52 15.64
C TYR A 45 -5.23 -29.36 14.12
N GLN A 46 -5.24 -28.11 13.67
CA GLN A 46 -5.27 -27.76 12.27
C GLN A 46 -4.25 -26.67 11.98
N VAL A 47 -3.58 -26.77 10.84
CA VAL A 47 -2.64 -25.74 10.36
C VAL A 47 -3.18 -25.20 9.06
N ALA A 48 -3.16 -23.88 8.90
CA ALA A 48 -3.63 -23.24 7.68
C ALA A 48 -2.78 -23.66 6.49
N GLN A 49 -3.43 -23.90 5.35
CA GLN A 49 -2.74 -24.17 4.10
C GLN A 49 -2.30 -22.84 3.50
N THR A 50 -1.01 -22.55 3.67
CA THR A 50 -0.35 -21.36 3.14
C THR A 50 0.42 -21.69 1.86
N VAL A 51 0.68 -20.66 1.04
CA VAL A 51 1.61 -20.78 -0.10
C VAL A 51 3.06 -20.87 0.40
N SER A 52 3.34 -20.27 1.56
CA SER A 52 4.63 -20.41 2.27
C SER A 52 4.72 -21.76 2.99
N LYS A 53 5.94 -22.28 3.13
CA LYS A 53 6.24 -23.51 3.92
C LYS A 53 6.24 -23.27 5.43
N GLU A 54 6.16 -22.03 5.88
CA GLU A 54 6.23 -21.67 7.30
C GLU A 54 4.88 -21.91 8.00
N LYS A 55 4.91 -22.62 9.13
CA LYS A 55 3.73 -22.93 9.94
C LYS A 55 3.42 -21.76 10.88
N GLU A 56 2.73 -20.77 10.36
CA GLU A 56 2.51 -19.53 11.11
C GLU A 56 1.08 -19.29 11.56
N PHE A 57 0.11 -20.09 11.12
CA PHE A 57 -1.27 -19.93 11.54
C PHE A 57 -1.93 -21.28 11.81
N GLU A 58 -2.30 -21.49 13.06
CA GLU A 58 -2.90 -22.71 13.57
C GLU A 58 -4.29 -22.46 14.14
N LYS A 59 -5.14 -23.48 14.07
CA LYS A 59 -6.44 -23.53 14.72
C LYS A 59 -6.51 -24.76 15.61
N HIS A 60 -6.79 -24.53 16.88
CA HIS A 60 -7.01 -25.57 17.88
C HIS A 60 -8.49 -25.55 18.25
N VAL A 61 -9.17 -26.69 18.14
CA VAL A 61 -10.59 -26.79 18.51
C VAL A 61 -10.76 -27.74 19.67
N TYR A 62 -11.38 -27.27 20.73
CA TYR A 62 -11.64 -28.00 21.96
C TYR A 62 -13.13 -28.31 22.04
N VAL A 63 -13.50 -29.57 21.87
CA VAL A 63 -14.89 -30.02 21.92
C VAL A 63 -15.13 -30.72 23.25
N SER A 64 -16.11 -30.26 24.03
CA SER A 64 -16.45 -30.90 25.30
C SER A 64 -16.94 -32.34 25.09
N SER A 65 -16.41 -33.27 25.88
CA SER A 65 -16.85 -34.68 25.81
C SER A 65 -18.25 -34.88 26.37
N LYS A 66 -18.71 -33.99 27.26
CA LYS A 66 -20.05 -34.04 27.86
C LYS A 66 -21.11 -33.39 26.97
N ASN A 67 -20.77 -32.27 26.31
CA ASN A 67 -21.66 -31.56 25.41
C ASN A 67 -20.92 -31.22 24.10
N PRO A 68 -21.03 -32.04 23.05
CA PRO A 68 -20.37 -31.77 21.79
C PRO A 68 -20.76 -30.40 21.20
N SER A 69 -21.98 -29.90 21.43
CA SER A 69 -22.41 -28.60 20.90
C SER A 69 -21.67 -27.39 21.49
N ASP A 70 -20.98 -27.56 22.63
CA ASP A 70 -20.15 -26.52 23.26
C ASP A 70 -18.68 -26.76 22.93
N MET A 71 -18.10 -25.83 22.19
CA MET A 71 -16.71 -25.89 21.78
C MET A 71 -16.00 -24.55 21.88
N VAL A 72 -14.69 -24.62 21.96
CA VAL A 72 -13.82 -23.45 21.93
C VAL A 72 -12.90 -23.57 20.73
N VAL A 73 -12.82 -22.51 19.91
CA VAL A 73 -11.93 -22.39 18.77
C VAL A 73 -10.85 -21.38 19.12
N HIS A 74 -9.59 -21.78 19.01
CA HIS A 74 -8.43 -20.97 19.35
C HIS A 74 -7.52 -20.84 18.13
N TYR A 75 -7.40 -19.62 17.62
CA TYR A 75 -6.49 -19.26 16.54
C TYR A 75 -5.17 -18.75 17.11
N ILE A 76 -4.07 -19.30 16.63
CA ILE A 76 -2.71 -19.00 17.09
C ILE A 76 -1.86 -18.67 15.86
N GLY A 77 -1.31 -17.46 15.79
CA GLY A 77 -0.43 -17.08 14.69
C GLY A 77 -0.64 -15.68 14.10
N ASP A 78 -0.13 -15.47 12.89
CA ASP A 78 -0.35 -14.27 12.07
C ASP A 78 -1.22 -14.62 10.85
N GLU A 79 -2.39 -13.99 10.76
CA GLU A 79 -3.35 -14.20 9.68
C GLU A 79 -2.89 -13.61 8.34
N GLN A 80 -2.00 -12.61 8.36
CA GLN A 80 -1.68 -11.83 7.15
C GLN A 80 -0.81 -12.60 6.13
N LYS A 81 -0.23 -13.73 6.51
CA LYS A 81 0.75 -14.46 5.69
C LYS A 81 0.15 -15.46 4.70
N GLY A 82 -0.67 -14.95 3.77
CA GLY A 82 -0.95 -15.60 2.49
C GLY A 82 -1.74 -16.91 2.58
N ILE A 83 -2.84 -16.89 3.34
CA ILE A 83 -3.74 -18.03 3.49
C ILE A 83 -4.72 -18.10 2.31
N GLN A 84 -4.87 -19.28 1.72
CA GLN A 84 -5.88 -19.52 0.69
C GLN A 84 -7.28 -19.61 1.31
N LYS A 85 -8.23 -18.84 0.78
CA LYS A 85 -9.68 -18.86 1.09
C LYS A 85 -10.35 -19.75 0.02
N LEU A 86 -11.30 -20.66 0.23
CA LEU A 86 -12.53 -20.70 1.04
C LEU A 86 -13.01 -22.16 1.20
N LYS A 87 -13.87 -22.43 2.20
CA LYS A 87 -14.86 -23.53 2.18
C LYS A 87 -16.24 -23.01 2.58
N THR A 88 -17.27 -23.38 1.82
CA THR A 88 -18.68 -23.09 2.15
C THR A 88 -19.09 -23.77 3.48
N PRO A 89 -19.91 -23.14 4.35
CA PRO A 89 -20.52 -23.78 5.53
C PRO A 89 -21.19 -25.11 5.21
N LYS A 90 -21.00 -26.12 6.06
CA LYS A 90 -21.56 -27.44 5.81
C LYS A 90 -23.08 -27.44 5.96
N SER A 91 -23.64 -26.61 6.83
CA SER A 91 -25.10 -26.40 6.87
C SER A 91 -25.66 -25.84 5.57
N VAL A 92 -24.90 -24.99 4.86
CA VAL A 92 -25.26 -24.49 3.53
C VAL A 92 -25.16 -25.60 2.48
N LEU A 93 -24.11 -26.43 2.52
CA LEU A 93 -24.00 -27.61 1.65
C LEU A 93 -25.13 -28.62 1.89
N ASN A 94 -25.47 -28.91 3.14
CA ASN A 94 -26.58 -29.80 3.49
C ASN A 94 -27.93 -29.23 3.02
N LYS A 95 -28.11 -27.89 3.10
CA LYS A 95 -29.30 -27.23 2.50
C LYS A 95 -29.31 -27.36 0.98
N ILE A 96 -28.13 -27.32 0.34
CA ILE A 96 -28.01 -27.55 -1.11
C ILE A 96 -28.42 -28.98 -1.45
N ASP A 97 -27.85 -29.98 -0.79
CA ASP A 97 -28.17 -31.39 -1.04
C ASP A 97 -29.67 -31.69 -0.89
N LEU A 98 -30.33 -31.07 0.09
CA LEU A 98 -31.78 -31.21 0.31
C LEU A 98 -32.65 -30.51 -0.77
N LEU A 99 -32.13 -29.48 -1.43
CA LEU A 99 -32.86 -28.68 -2.42
C LEU A 99 -32.52 -29.07 -3.87
N VAL A 100 -31.43 -29.83 -4.07
CA VAL A 100 -30.94 -30.26 -5.39
C VAL A 100 -31.89 -31.21 -6.11
N GLU A 101 -32.83 -31.84 -5.40
CA GLU A 101 -33.88 -32.66 -6.02
C GLU A 101 -34.77 -31.87 -7.00
N THR A 102 -34.81 -30.53 -6.90
CA THR A 102 -35.72 -29.68 -7.69
C THR A 102 -35.01 -28.59 -8.51
N ILE A 103 -33.77 -28.23 -8.18
CA ILE A 103 -33.01 -27.13 -8.80
C ILE A 103 -31.53 -27.47 -8.84
N THR A 104 -30.79 -26.97 -9.84
CA THR A 104 -29.36 -27.27 -9.95
C THR A 104 -28.59 -26.75 -8.72
N PRO A 105 -27.51 -27.43 -8.27
CA PRO A 105 -26.73 -27.02 -7.10
C PRO A 105 -26.26 -25.55 -7.18
N ALA A 106 -25.97 -25.06 -8.39
CA ALA A 106 -25.61 -23.68 -8.66
C ALA A 106 -26.76 -22.69 -8.40
N GLN A 107 -28.01 -23.06 -8.71
CA GLN A 107 -29.20 -22.24 -8.43
C GLN A 107 -29.51 -22.22 -6.93
N VAL A 108 -29.37 -23.35 -6.23
CA VAL A 108 -29.58 -23.38 -4.78
C VAL A 108 -28.53 -22.54 -4.03
N TYR A 109 -27.26 -22.70 -4.38
CA TYR A 109 -26.17 -21.89 -3.81
C TYR A 109 -26.40 -20.40 -4.08
N ARG A 110 -26.84 -20.07 -5.31
CA ARG A 110 -27.22 -18.71 -5.68
C ARG A 110 -28.35 -18.20 -4.78
N ASN A 111 -29.46 -18.93 -4.64
CA ASN A 111 -30.62 -18.53 -3.84
C ASN A 111 -30.29 -18.33 -2.35
N LEU A 112 -29.44 -19.18 -1.78
CA LEU A 112 -29.02 -19.10 -0.37
C LEU A 112 -28.11 -17.89 -0.08
N ILE A 113 -27.26 -17.51 -1.03
CA ILE A 113 -26.35 -16.35 -0.88
C ILE A 113 -27.03 -15.04 -1.25
N SER A 114 -27.95 -15.09 -2.21
CA SER A 114 -28.58 -13.89 -2.74
C SER A 114 -29.68 -13.32 -1.86
N GLY A 115 -30.37 -14.16 -1.07
CA GLY A 115 -31.27 -13.73 0.01
C GLY A 115 -32.05 -12.43 -0.27
N ASN A 116 -32.60 -12.29 -1.48
CA ASN A 116 -33.51 -11.24 -1.98
C ASN A 116 -33.34 -11.04 -3.49
N GLU A 117 -34.45 -10.66 -4.12
CA GLU A 117 -34.82 -10.79 -5.54
C GLU A 117 -33.97 -10.01 -6.58
N ASN A 118 -32.75 -9.57 -6.27
CA ASN A 118 -31.95 -8.75 -7.19
C ASN A 118 -30.48 -9.19 -7.32
N ALA A 119 -30.23 -10.50 -7.40
CA ALA A 119 -28.88 -11.06 -7.46
C ALA A 119 -28.45 -11.59 -8.83
N ASP A 120 -28.98 -11.00 -9.91
CA ASP A 120 -28.28 -11.11 -11.18
C ASP A 120 -27.01 -10.24 -11.12
N LYS A 121 -25.87 -10.92 -11.32
CA LYS A 121 -24.51 -10.38 -11.58
C LYS A 121 -23.63 -10.08 -10.36
N ILE A 122 -23.13 -11.13 -9.70
CA ILE A 122 -21.77 -11.12 -9.13
C ILE A 122 -21.11 -12.47 -9.45
N ARG A 123 -20.05 -12.45 -10.26
CA ARG A 123 -19.31 -13.64 -10.73
C ARG A 123 -17.81 -13.62 -10.37
N ASN A 124 -17.26 -12.51 -9.85
CA ASN A 124 -15.82 -12.38 -9.57
C ASN A 124 -15.58 -11.79 -8.16
N GLU A 125 -14.52 -12.22 -7.48
CA GLU A 125 -13.99 -11.65 -6.23
C GLU A 125 -13.88 -10.12 -6.29
N GLN A 126 -13.45 -9.58 -7.43
CA GLN A 126 -13.42 -8.13 -7.63
C GLN A 126 -14.81 -7.48 -7.50
N GLN A 127 -15.88 -8.15 -7.93
CA GLN A 127 -17.23 -7.62 -7.79
C GLN A 127 -17.75 -7.73 -6.35
N ILE A 128 -17.31 -8.73 -5.59
CA ILE A 128 -17.58 -8.82 -4.14
C ILE A 128 -16.87 -7.69 -3.41
N ILE A 129 -15.58 -7.45 -3.72
CA ILE A 129 -14.80 -6.33 -3.18
C ILE A 129 -15.46 -5.00 -3.56
N SER A 130 -15.85 -4.82 -4.83
CA SER A 130 -16.53 -3.61 -5.28
C SER A 130 -17.89 -3.40 -4.60
N ARG A 131 -18.69 -4.45 -4.39
CA ARG A 131 -19.96 -4.33 -3.63
C ARG A 131 -19.73 -4.08 -2.15
N ARG A 132 -18.72 -4.68 -1.53
CA ARG A 132 -18.34 -4.40 -0.13
C ARG A 132 -17.88 -2.95 0.00
N ASN A 133 -17.04 -2.48 -0.90
CA ASN A 133 -16.60 -1.08 -0.93
C ASN A 133 -17.77 -0.14 -1.21
N LEU A 134 -18.70 -0.50 -2.09
CA LEU A 134 -19.92 0.27 -2.35
C LEU A 134 -20.81 0.32 -1.10
N HIS A 135 -20.98 -0.80 -0.39
CA HIS A 135 -21.74 -0.86 0.85
C HIS A 135 -21.09 -0.02 1.94
N LEU A 136 -19.77 -0.12 2.11
CA LEU A 136 -19.01 0.74 3.02
C LEU A 136 -19.11 2.21 2.63
N ARG A 137 -19.10 2.55 1.32
CA ARG A 137 -19.34 3.92 0.83
C ARG A 137 -20.75 4.42 1.13
N LYS A 138 -21.76 3.55 1.10
CA LYS A 138 -23.15 3.87 1.50
C LYS A 138 -23.33 3.99 3.01
N GLN A 139 -22.47 3.36 3.81
CA GLN A 139 -22.45 3.49 5.27
C GLN A 139 -21.60 4.67 5.74
N LYS A 140 -20.61 5.08 4.95
CA LYS A 140 -19.91 6.34 5.12
C LYS A 140 -20.91 7.45 4.81
N LEU A 141 -20.91 8.47 5.67
CA LEU A 141 -21.57 9.72 5.35
C LEU A 141 -20.96 10.23 4.03
N SER A 142 -21.82 10.51 3.06
CA SER A 142 -21.46 11.23 1.85
C SER A 142 -20.89 12.61 2.23
N HIS A 143 -20.21 13.26 1.30
CA HIS A 143 -19.68 14.60 1.53
C HIS A 143 -20.79 15.59 1.90
N ASP A 144 -21.94 15.48 1.24
CA ASP A 144 -23.13 16.27 1.54
C ASP A 144 -23.74 15.91 2.90
N GLU A 145 -23.73 14.63 3.29
CA GLU A 145 -24.19 14.21 4.62
C GLU A 145 -23.24 14.71 5.72
N LEU A 146 -21.94 14.75 5.47
CA LEU A 146 -20.97 15.38 6.37
C LEU A 146 -21.19 16.89 6.48
N TYR A 147 -21.49 17.58 5.38
CA TYR A 147 -21.86 18.99 5.39
C TYR A 147 -23.19 19.23 6.10
N ASN A 148 -24.19 18.39 5.89
CA ASN A 148 -25.47 18.51 6.61
C ASN A 148 -25.27 18.29 8.12
N VAL A 149 -24.43 17.34 8.53
CA VAL A 149 -24.05 17.18 9.94
C VAL A 149 -23.28 18.40 10.45
N TYR A 150 -22.45 19.02 9.62
CA TYR A 150 -21.77 20.27 9.92
C TYR A 150 -22.76 21.43 10.13
N ASP A 151 -23.66 21.64 9.17
CA ASP A 151 -24.66 22.71 9.19
C ASP A 151 -25.65 22.53 10.35
N MET A 152 -26.13 21.30 10.60
CA MET A 152 -26.97 21.00 11.76
C MET A 152 -26.25 21.24 13.09
N GLY A 153 -24.93 21.00 13.15
CA GLY A 153 -24.11 21.33 14.31
C GLY A 153 -24.04 22.84 14.58
N PHE A 154 -24.15 23.67 13.54
CA PHE A 154 -24.19 25.13 13.64
C PHE A 154 -25.59 25.66 13.96
N GLU A 155 -26.64 25.12 13.34
CA GLU A 155 -28.02 25.59 13.47
C GLU A 155 -28.72 25.13 14.75
N LEU A 156 -28.35 23.96 15.29
CA LEU A 156 -29.01 23.36 16.46
C LEU A 156 -28.07 23.39 17.68
N PRO A 157 -28.32 24.27 18.68
CA PRO A 157 -27.55 24.30 19.91
C PRO A 157 -27.57 22.94 20.62
N ASN A 158 -26.40 22.38 20.94
CA ASN A 158 -26.17 21.07 21.57
C ASN A 158 -26.40 19.82 20.69
N PHE A 159 -26.64 19.94 19.38
CA PHE A 159 -26.83 18.77 18.50
C PHE A 159 -25.54 17.96 18.31
N VAL A 160 -24.40 18.64 18.15
CA VAL A 160 -23.06 18.02 18.20
C VAL A 160 -22.24 18.75 19.25
N HIS A 161 -21.81 18.06 20.31
CA HIS A 161 -21.07 18.68 21.42
C HIS A 161 -19.68 19.19 21.02
N SER A 162 -19.01 18.49 20.11
CA SER A 162 -17.86 18.99 19.36
C SER A 162 -17.58 18.03 18.21
N TYR A 163 -17.24 18.58 17.06
CA TYR A 163 -16.60 17.84 15.99
C TYR A 163 -15.60 18.81 15.36
N SER A 164 -14.39 18.33 15.10
CA SER A 164 -13.38 19.09 14.40
C SER A 164 -12.96 18.26 13.21
N LEU A 165 -12.88 18.89 12.04
CA LEU A 165 -12.32 18.23 10.87
C LEU A 165 -10.93 17.74 11.27
N LEU A 166 -10.70 16.44 11.10
CA LEU A 166 -9.47 15.76 11.50
C LEU A 166 -8.18 16.54 11.15
N PRO A 167 -8.07 17.24 10.01
CA PRO A 167 -6.93 18.11 9.73
C PRO A 167 -6.76 19.22 10.77
N ASN A 168 -7.81 20.00 11.08
CA ASN A 168 -7.74 21.11 12.04
C ASN A 168 -7.46 20.61 13.47
N TYR A 169 -8.09 19.51 13.87
CA TYR A 169 -7.83 18.95 15.19
C TYR A 169 -6.42 18.40 15.32
N LEU A 170 -5.94 17.71 14.27
CA LEU A 170 -4.58 17.19 14.22
C LEU A 170 -3.57 18.34 14.23
N THR A 171 -3.78 19.41 13.48
CA THR A 171 -2.88 20.57 13.46
C THR A 171 -2.85 21.28 14.81
N GLU A 172 -3.98 21.47 15.49
CA GLU A 172 -4.03 22.03 16.85
C GLU A 172 -3.32 21.13 17.89
N ILE A 173 -3.51 19.80 17.79
CA ILE A 173 -2.76 18.85 18.63
C ILE A 173 -1.26 18.95 18.34
N MET A 174 -0.86 18.98 17.07
CA MET A 174 0.54 19.08 16.67
C MET A 174 1.17 20.37 17.18
N LYS A 175 0.46 21.51 17.09
CA LYS A 175 0.83 22.79 17.70
C LYS A 175 1.04 22.69 19.19
N THR A 176 0.11 22.02 19.87
CA THR A 176 0.15 21.85 21.34
C THR A 176 1.32 20.96 21.76
N LEU A 177 1.59 19.89 21.02
CA LEU A 177 2.64 18.93 21.32
C LEU A 177 4.04 19.38 20.86
N CYS A 178 4.11 20.19 19.81
CA CYS A 178 5.35 20.68 19.21
C CYS A 178 5.15 22.11 18.69
N PRO A 179 5.20 23.12 19.58
CA PRO A 179 5.01 24.52 19.21
C PRO A 179 6.01 25.02 18.17
N GLU A 180 7.19 24.41 18.09
CA GLU A 180 8.26 24.74 17.14
C GLU A 180 7.85 24.49 15.67
N ILE A 181 6.76 23.77 15.44
CA ILE A 181 6.20 23.52 14.11
C ILE A 181 5.73 24.81 13.42
N ASP A 182 5.26 25.80 14.19
CA ASP A 182 4.85 27.10 13.67
C ASP A 182 6.04 27.98 13.26
N ASP A 183 7.14 27.83 13.99
CA ASP A 183 8.36 28.61 13.78
C ASP A 183 9.16 28.15 12.56
N GLY A 184 8.72 27.08 11.88
CA GLY A 184 9.44 26.47 10.75
C GLY A 184 10.76 25.80 11.15
N ARG A 185 10.97 25.58 12.46
CA ARG A 185 12.12 24.86 13.01
C ARG A 185 11.93 23.35 12.94
N CYS A 186 10.69 22.90 12.79
CA CYS A 186 10.39 21.50 12.54
C CYS A 186 10.38 21.18 11.05
N VAL A 187 10.56 19.89 10.81
CA VAL A 187 10.41 19.27 9.50
C VAL A 187 9.38 18.18 9.60
N ILE A 188 8.55 18.05 8.56
CA ILE A 188 7.68 16.90 8.40
C ILE A 188 8.07 16.10 7.17
N VAL A 189 8.14 14.78 7.33
CA VAL A 189 8.35 13.84 6.23
C VAL A 189 7.02 13.15 5.95
N THR A 190 6.46 13.35 4.76
CA THR A 190 5.17 12.76 4.36
C THR A 190 5.31 11.94 3.07
N ASP A 191 4.25 11.25 2.70
CA ASP A 191 4.14 10.59 1.39
C ASP A 191 3.79 11.57 0.25
N ASN A 192 3.69 12.87 0.55
CA ASN A 192 3.26 13.93 -0.34
C ASN A 192 1.80 13.75 -0.84
N GLU A 193 0.92 13.18 -0.01
CA GLU A 193 -0.52 13.19 -0.29
C GLU A 193 -1.04 14.64 -0.36
N LYS A 194 -1.71 15.00 -1.46
CA LYS A 194 -2.15 16.37 -1.77
C LYS A 194 -3.00 16.99 -0.65
N SER A 195 -3.87 16.18 -0.03
CA SER A 195 -4.73 16.59 1.08
C SER A 195 -3.91 17.05 2.29
N PHE A 196 -2.93 16.26 2.72
CA PHE A 196 -2.02 16.58 3.81
C PHE A 196 -1.12 17.76 3.46
N LYS A 197 -0.54 17.78 2.26
CA LYS A 197 0.31 18.89 1.81
C LYS A 197 -0.43 20.21 1.93
N ASN A 198 -1.65 20.29 1.40
CA ASN A 198 -2.46 21.49 1.44
C ASN A 198 -2.85 21.88 2.87
N ALA A 199 -3.22 20.90 3.71
CA ALA A 199 -3.54 21.15 5.12
C ALA A 199 -2.33 21.69 5.89
N PHE A 200 -1.16 21.08 5.74
CA PHE A 200 0.07 21.54 6.40
C PHE A 200 0.51 22.91 5.88
N MET A 201 0.44 23.17 4.57
CA MET A 201 0.76 24.50 4.02
C MET A 201 -0.20 25.58 4.53
N PHE A 202 -1.48 25.24 4.73
CA PHE A 202 -2.48 26.17 5.25
C PHE A 202 -2.27 26.49 6.73
N HIS A 203 -2.04 25.46 7.56
CA HIS A 203 -1.92 25.64 9.02
C HIS A 203 -0.51 26.01 9.49
N PHE A 204 0.53 25.60 8.75
CA PHE A 204 1.94 25.78 9.07
C PHE A 204 2.71 26.22 7.82
N PRO A 205 2.52 27.46 7.36
CA PRO A 205 3.14 27.94 6.11
C PRO A 205 4.67 27.90 6.13
N ASN A 206 5.27 27.94 7.32
CA ASN A 206 6.72 27.87 7.51
C ASN A 206 7.26 26.43 7.64
N LEU A 207 6.37 25.43 7.73
CA LEU A 207 6.76 24.04 7.92
C LEU A 207 7.41 23.49 6.65
N ARG A 208 8.69 23.11 6.75
CA ARG A 208 9.39 22.45 5.65
C ARG A 208 8.88 21.03 5.51
N GLN A 209 8.42 20.70 4.30
CA GLN A 209 7.87 19.38 3.98
C GLN A 209 8.84 18.62 3.08
N TYR A 210 9.15 17.39 3.47
CA TYR A 210 10.02 16.48 2.74
C TYR A 210 9.24 15.23 2.37
N ARG A 211 9.71 14.56 1.31
CA ARG A 211 9.06 13.37 0.81
C ARG A 211 9.79 12.11 1.22
N TYR A 212 9.04 11.12 1.66
CA TYR A 212 9.61 9.84 2.05
C TYR A 212 10.10 9.02 0.84
N TRP A 213 11.36 8.59 0.86
CA TRP A 213 12.01 7.87 -0.26
C TRP A 213 11.30 6.56 -0.65
N ASN A 214 10.57 5.91 0.26
CA ASN A 214 9.83 4.69 -0.09
C ASN A 214 8.78 4.90 -1.18
N HIS A 215 8.28 6.13 -1.36
CA HIS A 215 7.37 6.46 -2.47
C HIS A 215 8.11 6.54 -3.80
N LEU A 216 9.31 7.11 -3.79
CA LEU A 216 10.20 7.13 -4.95
C LEU A 216 10.54 5.71 -5.41
N ASP A 217 10.95 4.84 -4.47
CA ASP A 217 11.23 3.42 -4.73
C ASP A 217 10.03 2.74 -5.40
N LYS A 218 8.84 2.86 -4.79
CA LYS A 218 7.60 2.28 -5.33
C LYS A 218 7.24 2.84 -6.70
N ASN A 219 7.46 4.14 -6.96
CA ASN A 219 7.16 4.76 -8.25
C ASN A 219 8.07 4.22 -9.35
N ILE A 220 9.37 4.07 -9.07
CA ILE A 220 10.32 3.47 -10.00
C ILE A 220 9.98 1.99 -10.26
N GLU A 221 9.70 1.20 -9.22
CA GLU A 221 9.26 -0.20 -9.37
C GLU A 221 7.97 -0.33 -10.20
N ARG A 222 6.98 0.55 -9.96
CA ARG A 222 5.73 0.62 -10.73
C ARG A 222 5.99 0.96 -12.19
N TRP A 223 6.91 1.87 -12.48
CA TRP A 223 7.27 2.23 -13.86
C TRP A 223 7.84 1.01 -14.62
N PHE A 224 8.75 0.25 -14.00
CA PHE A 224 9.32 -0.96 -14.60
C PHE A 224 8.30 -2.10 -14.80
N THR A 225 7.30 -2.20 -13.92
CA THR A 225 6.24 -3.23 -14.00
C THR A 225 5.14 -2.88 -15.00
N LYS A 226 4.71 -1.61 -15.09
CA LYS A 226 3.65 -1.16 -16.02
C LYS A 226 4.04 -1.32 -17.50
N ARG A 227 5.33 -1.21 -17.83
CA ARG A 227 5.88 -1.49 -19.17
C ARG A 227 5.66 -2.91 -19.71
N ARG A 228 5.11 -3.83 -18.91
CA ARG A 228 4.78 -5.20 -19.35
C ARG A 228 3.55 -5.26 -20.28
N LYS A 229 2.69 -4.24 -20.27
CA LYS A 229 1.33 -4.38 -20.82
C LYS A 229 1.10 -3.89 -22.25
N LYS A 230 2.00 -3.11 -22.85
CA LYS A 230 1.98 -2.95 -24.32
C LYS A 230 2.59 -4.21 -24.92
N LYS A 231 1.76 -5.22 -25.20
CA LYS A 231 2.16 -6.24 -26.18
C LYS A 231 2.52 -5.48 -27.45
N PRO A 232 3.57 -5.86 -28.18
CA PRO A 232 3.66 -5.44 -29.57
C PRO A 232 2.37 -5.94 -30.22
N ASP A 233 1.52 -5.02 -30.66
CA ASP A 233 0.41 -5.38 -31.52
C ASP A 233 1.04 -6.11 -32.70
N ASN A 234 0.61 -7.36 -32.89
CA ASN A 234 1.18 -8.26 -33.88
C ASN A 234 0.68 -7.90 -35.29
N ASP A 235 0.35 -6.63 -35.51
CA ASP A 235 -0.08 -6.06 -36.76
C ASP A 235 1.15 -5.40 -37.37
N GLY A 236 1.87 -6.21 -38.13
CA GLY A 236 3.00 -5.74 -38.92
C GLY A 236 2.53 -4.73 -39.96
N LEU A 237 2.55 -3.45 -39.62
CA LEU A 237 2.60 -2.35 -40.57
C LEU A 237 3.50 -1.24 -40.02
N ASN A 238 4.70 -1.21 -40.61
CA ASN A 238 5.57 -0.07 -40.85
C ASN A 238 4.96 1.31 -40.47
N MET A 239 5.48 1.96 -39.42
CA MET A 239 5.21 3.36 -39.13
C MET A 239 6.49 4.05 -38.65
N ASN A 240 6.76 5.19 -39.27
CA ASN A 240 7.92 6.06 -39.07
C ASN A 240 7.96 6.67 -37.66
N ASP A 241 9.19 6.93 -37.19
CA ASP A 241 9.56 7.28 -35.82
C ASP A 241 9.22 8.72 -35.36
N ASP A 242 8.31 9.45 -36.03
CA ASP A 242 8.14 10.91 -35.84
C ASP A 242 6.75 11.41 -35.40
N GLN A 243 5.84 10.54 -34.93
CA GLN A 243 4.61 11.00 -34.29
C GLN A 243 4.29 10.21 -33.01
N ILE A 244 4.75 10.72 -31.88
CA ILE A 244 4.24 10.33 -30.55
C ILE A 244 3.48 11.53 -29.98
N GLY A 245 2.21 11.63 -30.37
CA GLY A 245 1.18 12.43 -29.71
C GLY A 245 -0.03 11.53 -29.44
N GLU A 246 -0.45 11.47 -28.17
CA GLU A 246 -1.74 10.93 -27.64
C GLU A 246 -2.04 9.43 -27.90
N GLN A 247 -2.71 8.65 -27.06
CA GLN A 247 -3.65 8.89 -25.96
C GLN A 247 -3.31 7.94 -24.79
N VAL A 248 -3.33 8.44 -23.56
CA VAL A 248 -3.44 7.63 -22.35
C VAL A 248 -4.88 7.76 -21.88
N ASN A 249 -5.54 6.62 -21.61
CA ASN A 249 -6.95 6.57 -21.23
C ASN A 249 -7.25 7.27 -19.90
N ASP A 250 -8.38 7.96 -19.88
CA ASP A 250 -9.02 8.78 -18.83
C ASP A 250 -9.36 8.02 -17.52
N ASP A 251 -8.34 7.57 -16.80
CA ASP A 251 -8.39 7.42 -15.33
C ASP A 251 -7.33 8.33 -14.67
N GLU A 252 -6.86 9.36 -15.40
CA GLU A 252 -5.91 10.36 -14.91
C GLU A 252 -6.66 11.41 -14.07
N GLU A 253 -6.20 11.58 -12.83
CA GLU A 253 -6.50 12.75 -12.03
C GLU A 253 -6.19 14.01 -12.84
N GLU A 254 -7.23 14.81 -13.02
CA GLU A 254 -7.26 16.17 -13.56
C GLU A 254 -6.07 17.02 -13.07
N TYR A 255 -5.03 17.11 -13.90
CA TYR A 255 -3.97 18.11 -13.80
C TYR A 255 -4.35 19.30 -14.66
N GLU A 256 -5.18 20.20 -14.12
CA GLU A 256 -5.35 21.52 -14.71
C GLU A 256 -4.27 22.50 -14.23
N LEU A 257 -3.82 23.30 -15.19
CA LEU A 257 -2.79 24.35 -15.10
C LEU A 257 -3.10 25.40 -14.04
N TYR A 258 -2.07 25.73 -13.25
CA TYR A 258 -1.80 27.10 -12.83
C TYR A 258 -0.29 27.35 -12.95
N GLU A 259 0.14 27.67 -14.17
CA GLU A 259 1.26 28.60 -14.35
C GLU A 259 0.68 30.01 -14.26
N ASN A 260 1.23 30.85 -13.39
CA ASN A 260 1.31 32.29 -13.61
C ASN A 260 2.37 32.91 -12.69
N ASN A 261 3.35 33.52 -13.35
CA ASN A 261 4.14 34.69 -12.97
C ASN A 261 5.16 34.52 -11.85
N PHE A 262 6.37 34.10 -12.25
CA PHE A 262 7.59 34.63 -11.64
C PHE A 262 8.44 35.23 -12.77
N ASP A 263 8.57 36.55 -12.75
CA ASP A 263 9.23 37.34 -13.78
C ASP A 263 10.73 37.02 -13.91
N GLU A 264 11.19 37.14 -15.16
CA GLU A 264 12.57 37.07 -15.62
C GLU A 264 13.50 37.98 -14.80
N MET A 265 14.65 37.43 -14.40
CA MET A 265 15.88 38.21 -14.35
C MET A 265 16.95 37.51 -15.18
N ASP A 266 17.35 38.22 -16.24
CA ASP A 266 18.60 38.06 -16.96
C ASP A 266 19.76 38.01 -15.96
N ASP A 267 20.64 37.02 -16.09
CA ASP A 267 22.05 37.26 -15.86
C ASP A 267 22.91 36.36 -16.75
N THR A 268 23.87 37.04 -17.36
CA THR A 268 24.71 36.62 -18.47
C THR A 268 25.70 35.51 -18.10
N ASN A 269 25.87 34.56 -19.02
CA ASN A 269 26.91 33.53 -19.06
C ASN A 269 28.33 34.13 -18.90
N GLU A 270 28.99 33.86 -17.77
CA GLU A 270 30.45 33.83 -17.69
C GLU A 270 30.94 32.37 -17.58
N LEU A 271 31.81 32.04 -18.53
CA LEU A 271 32.43 30.75 -18.76
C LEU A 271 33.47 30.45 -17.65
N PHE A 272 33.12 29.64 -16.65
CA PHE A 272 34.12 29.08 -15.73
C PHE A 272 34.53 27.67 -16.14
N GLN A 273 35.80 27.53 -16.53
CA GLN A 273 36.51 26.26 -16.54
C GLN A 273 36.91 25.94 -15.09
N THR A 274 36.28 24.95 -14.47
CA THR A 274 36.76 24.39 -13.20
C THR A 274 37.37 23.02 -13.43
N THR A 275 38.69 22.97 -13.33
CA THR A 275 39.47 21.75 -13.22
C THR A 275 39.37 21.19 -11.79
N THR A 276 39.01 19.90 -11.71
CA THR A 276 39.35 18.91 -10.66
C THR A 276 38.80 19.07 -9.24
N ASN A 277 37.98 18.08 -8.84
CA ASN A 277 38.03 17.38 -7.55
C ASN A 277 37.39 15.97 -7.68
N HIS A 278 38.02 15.08 -8.45
CA HIS A 278 37.53 13.70 -8.66
C HIS A 278 37.77 12.73 -7.47
N SER A 279 38.60 13.07 -6.47
CA SER A 279 38.97 12.10 -5.42
C SER A 279 37.91 11.88 -4.35
N ASN A 280 37.02 12.85 -4.10
CA ASN A 280 36.06 12.75 -3.00
C ASN A 280 34.82 11.92 -3.39
N ALA A 281 34.34 12.04 -4.63
CA ALA A 281 33.23 11.23 -5.14
C ALA A 281 33.55 9.72 -5.12
N GLN A 282 34.78 9.35 -5.47
CA GLN A 282 35.21 7.94 -5.45
C GLN A 282 35.27 7.35 -4.02
N GLN A 283 35.57 8.15 -3.00
CA GLN A 283 35.61 7.67 -1.62
C GLN A 283 34.20 7.46 -1.03
N GLN A 284 33.22 8.32 -1.34
CA GLN A 284 31.83 8.12 -0.93
C GLN A 284 31.20 6.88 -1.60
N GLN A 285 31.52 6.62 -2.88
CA GLN A 285 31.08 5.41 -3.57
C GLN A 285 31.59 4.12 -2.91
N GLN A 286 32.81 4.13 -2.36
CA GLN A 286 33.39 3.00 -1.64
C GLN A 286 32.74 2.77 -0.26
N GLN A 287 32.35 3.83 0.45
CA GLN A 287 31.74 3.72 1.78
C GLN A 287 30.29 3.20 1.75
N LEU A 288 29.55 3.44 0.66
CA LEU A 288 28.18 2.96 0.49
C LEU A 288 28.08 1.49 0.04
N GLY A 289 29.19 0.76 -0.01
CA GLY A 289 29.20 -0.65 -0.43
C GLY A 289 28.75 -0.84 -1.87
N ILE A 290 28.91 0.18 -2.72
CA ILE A 290 28.62 0.09 -4.15
C ILE A 290 29.71 -0.78 -4.75
N TYR A 291 29.39 -2.05 -4.99
CA TYR A 291 30.24 -2.96 -5.72
C TYR A 291 30.65 -2.30 -7.05
N ASN A 292 31.95 -2.12 -7.27
CA ASN A 292 32.50 -1.82 -8.59
C ASN A 292 31.89 -2.78 -9.61
N THR A 293 30.97 -2.29 -10.43
CA THR A 293 30.33 -3.05 -11.51
C THR A 293 31.27 -3.31 -12.68
N ASP A 294 32.49 -2.78 -12.63
CA ASP A 294 33.40 -2.73 -13.77
C ASP A 294 34.15 -4.05 -14.05
N ASN A 295 33.86 -5.12 -13.29
CA ASN A 295 34.44 -6.44 -13.53
C ASN A 295 33.39 -7.54 -13.79
N TYR A 296 32.19 -7.17 -14.24
CA TYR A 296 31.18 -8.14 -14.68
C TYR A 296 31.45 -8.60 -16.12
N ASN A 297 32.29 -9.64 -16.20
CA ASN A 297 32.66 -10.41 -17.38
C ASN A 297 31.49 -10.73 -18.34
N SER A 298 31.84 -10.74 -19.63
CA SER A 298 31.06 -10.80 -20.87
C SER A 298 30.06 -11.95 -21.09
N ASN A 299 29.72 -12.75 -20.07
CA ASN A 299 28.63 -13.73 -20.15
C ASN A 299 27.33 -13.10 -19.63
N ARG A 300 26.83 -12.11 -20.38
CA ARG A 300 25.72 -11.24 -19.99
C ARG A 300 24.39 -12.00 -19.99
N SER A 301 24.09 -12.68 -18.88
CA SER A 301 22.72 -13.04 -18.55
C SER A 301 21.88 -11.76 -18.64
N LYS A 302 20.73 -11.80 -19.33
CA LYS A 302 19.87 -10.63 -19.51
C LYS A 302 19.44 -10.11 -18.14
N GLU A 303 20.02 -8.99 -17.71
CA GLU A 303 19.67 -8.29 -16.47
C GLU A 303 18.15 -8.16 -16.39
N THR A 304 17.56 -8.67 -15.30
CA THR A 304 16.12 -8.64 -15.11
C THR A 304 15.66 -7.21 -14.87
N ARG A 305 14.40 -6.89 -15.21
CA ARG A 305 13.84 -5.56 -14.93
C ARG A 305 13.86 -5.21 -13.44
N ARG A 306 13.75 -6.21 -12.57
CA ARG A 306 13.80 -6.03 -11.12
C ARG A 306 15.21 -5.63 -10.66
N GLU A 307 16.24 -6.24 -11.24
CA GLU A 307 17.64 -5.86 -11.00
C GLU A 307 17.90 -4.45 -11.53
N LYS A 308 17.45 -4.11 -12.74
CA LYS A 308 17.53 -2.75 -13.29
C LYS A 308 16.86 -1.71 -12.39
N ALA A 309 15.64 -1.99 -11.93
CA ALA A 309 14.90 -1.10 -11.04
C ALA A 309 15.68 -0.85 -9.74
N ARG A 310 16.20 -1.91 -9.12
CA ARG A 310 17.03 -1.81 -7.91
C ARG A 310 18.30 -1.00 -8.15
N ARG A 311 18.99 -1.22 -9.26
CA ARG A 311 20.19 -0.46 -9.63
C ARG A 311 19.88 1.03 -9.78
N TYR A 312 18.81 1.39 -10.48
CA TYR A 312 18.42 2.80 -10.65
C TYR A 312 17.96 3.43 -9.34
N ILE A 313 17.24 2.70 -8.48
CA ILE A 313 16.88 3.18 -7.13
C ILE A 313 18.15 3.46 -6.31
N GLN A 314 19.13 2.57 -6.33
CA GLN A 314 20.40 2.77 -5.60
C GLN A 314 21.17 3.97 -6.12
N GLN A 315 21.23 4.13 -7.45
CA GLN A 315 21.85 5.29 -8.08
C GLN A 315 21.16 6.60 -7.69
N ILE A 316 19.82 6.64 -7.71
CA ILE A 316 19.09 7.84 -7.29
C ILE A 316 19.27 8.12 -5.79
N LYS A 317 19.33 7.08 -4.94
CA LYS A 317 19.64 7.28 -3.52
C LYS A 317 21.04 7.86 -3.32
N LEU A 318 22.02 7.41 -4.09
CA LEU A 318 23.37 8.02 -4.08
C LEU A 318 23.30 9.50 -4.46
N LEU A 319 22.57 9.85 -5.54
CA LEU A 319 22.36 11.24 -5.94
C LEU A 319 21.70 12.05 -4.81
N LEU A 320 20.66 11.52 -4.19
CA LEU A 320 19.95 12.18 -3.09
C LEU A 320 20.79 12.34 -1.82
N SER A 321 21.88 11.59 -1.70
CA SER A 321 22.83 11.66 -0.59
C SER A 321 24.01 12.61 -0.83
N SER A 322 24.03 13.35 -1.94
CA SER A 322 25.02 14.40 -2.17
C SER A 322 25.01 15.46 -1.06
N ASN A 323 26.17 16.01 -0.73
CA ASN A 323 26.32 17.04 0.31
C ASN A 323 25.87 18.42 -0.18
N SER A 324 25.81 18.62 -1.50
CA SER A 324 25.33 19.87 -2.09
C SER A 324 24.52 19.62 -3.36
N TYR A 325 23.73 20.62 -3.76
CA TYR A 325 22.98 20.56 -5.01
C TYR A 325 23.91 20.52 -6.24
N ASP A 326 25.05 21.23 -6.18
CA ASP A 326 26.04 21.21 -7.26
C ASP A 326 26.69 19.83 -7.43
N GLU A 327 27.01 19.17 -6.31
CA GLU A 327 27.50 17.79 -6.31
C GLU A 327 26.45 16.83 -6.87
N TYR A 328 25.17 17.03 -6.52
CA TYR A 328 24.05 16.30 -7.10
C TYR A 328 23.98 16.44 -8.63
N GLU A 329 24.05 17.65 -9.19
CA GLU A 329 23.97 17.87 -10.64
C GLU A 329 25.19 17.25 -11.37
N GLN A 330 26.39 17.34 -10.79
CA GLN A 330 27.58 16.68 -11.35
C GLN A 330 27.44 15.16 -11.39
N LEU A 331 27.04 14.55 -10.28
CA LEU A 331 26.82 13.10 -10.21
C LEU A 331 25.64 12.65 -11.09
N LEU A 332 24.62 13.51 -11.26
CA LEU A 332 23.48 13.23 -12.13
C LEU A 332 23.94 13.06 -13.59
N ILE A 333 24.82 13.93 -14.09
CA ILE A 333 25.36 13.84 -15.46
C ILE A 333 26.07 12.49 -15.68
N GLU A 334 26.92 12.08 -14.73
CA GLU A 334 27.66 10.82 -14.81
C GLU A 334 26.73 9.60 -14.73
N THR A 335 25.80 9.62 -13.79
CA THR A 335 24.85 8.53 -13.52
C THR A 335 23.85 8.37 -14.66
N GLU A 336 23.37 9.50 -15.20
CA GLU A 336 22.39 9.52 -16.27
C GLU A 336 22.92 8.85 -17.53
N ASN A 337 24.23 8.91 -17.82
CA ASN A 337 24.84 8.20 -18.95
C ASN A 337 24.66 6.67 -18.90
N GLN A 338 24.41 6.11 -17.72
CA GLN A 338 24.18 4.68 -17.51
C GLN A 338 22.69 4.28 -17.64
N TRP A 339 21.78 5.27 -17.70
CA TRP A 339 20.35 5.02 -17.78
C TRP A 339 19.85 4.85 -19.21
N GLU A 340 18.85 3.98 -19.36
CA GLU A 340 18.09 3.85 -20.61
C GLU A 340 17.38 5.17 -20.96
N LYS A 341 17.40 5.58 -22.24
CA LYS A 341 16.76 6.82 -22.74
C LYS A 341 15.33 7.03 -22.22
N GLN A 342 14.57 5.95 -22.12
CA GLN A 342 13.18 5.99 -21.68
C GLN A 342 13.04 6.24 -20.17
N PHE A 343 14.00 5.75 -19.37
CA PHE A 343 14.05 6.06 -17.94
C PHE A 343 14.51 7.50 -17.70
N LYS A 344 15.49 8.00 -18.46
CA LYS A 344 15.91 9.42 -18.41
C LYS A 344 14.72 10.36 -18.57
N LYS A 345 13.92 10.14 -19.62
CA LYS A 345 12.68 10.90 -19.88
C LYS A 345 11.72 10.84 -18.68
N TYR A 346 11.50 9.65 -18.12
CA TYR A 346 10.64 9.49 -16.95
C TYR A 346 11.20 10.21 -15.71
N PHE A 347 12.50 10.11 -15.46
CA PHE A 347 13.16 10.76 -14.34
C PHE A 347 13.02 12.28 -14.41
N HIS A 348 13.37 12.91 -15.55
CA HIS A 348 13.27 14.36 -15.72
C HIS A 348 11.83 14.87 -15.65
N GLN A 349 10.85 14.10 -16.14
CA GLN A 349 9.45 14.52 -16.13
C GLN A 349 8.78 14.38 -14.75
N TRP A 350 9.10 13.31 -13.99
CA TRP A 350 8.30 12.93 -12.81
C TRP A 350 9.08 12.86 -11.50
N ILE A 351 10.41 12.77 -11.53
CA ILE A 351 11.24 12.65 -10.32
C ILE A 351 12.05 13.92 -10.09
N LYS A 352 12.71 14.46 -11.13
CA LYS A 352 13.56 15.66 -11.02
C LYS A 352 12.81 16.87 -10.43
N PRO A 353 11.54 17.16 -10.77
CA PRO A 353 10.81 18.29 -10.17
C PRO A 353 10.68 18.20 -8.64
N ASP A 354 10.67 16.99 -8.09
CA ASP A 354 10.54 16.74 -6.66
C ASP A 354 11.90 16.64 -5.94
N ILE A 355 13.04 16.77 -6.65
CA ILE A 355 14.36 16.48 -6.07
C ILE A 355 14.72 17.41 -4.91
N HIS A 356 14.27 18.66 -4.98
CA HIS A 356 14.45 19.66 -3.92
C HIS A 356 13.71 19.31 -2.62
N GLN A 357 12.79 18.33 -2.64
CA GLN A 357 12.10 17.83 -1.44
C GLN A 357 12.64 16.47 -0.96
N LEU A 358 13.62 15.91 -1.69
CA LEU A 358 14.14 14.56 -1.49
C LEU A 358 15.62 14.54 -1.09
N GLY A 359 16.38 15.57 -1.48
CA GLY A 359 17.84 15.63 -1.30
C GLY A 359 18.28 15.89 0.14
N LEU A 360 19.36 15.23 0.56
CA LEU A 360 19.95 15.38 1.90
C LEU A 360 20.53 16.77 2.13
N TRP A 361 21.08 17.40 1.09
CA TRP A 361 21.59 18.78 1.13
C TRP A 361 20.53 19.82 1.54
N GLN A 362 19.24 19.48 1.49
CA GLN A 362 18.16 20.33 1.98
C GLN A 362 17.97 20.22 3.50
N VAL A 363 18.55 19.19 4.12
CA VAL A 363 18.50 18.90 5.55
C VAL A 363 19.74 19.46 6.25
N ASP A 364 20.89 19.57 5.57
CA ASP A 364 22.19 19.98 6.15
C ASP A 364 22.25 21.41 6.73
N GLY A 365 21.19 22.20 6.61
CA GLY A 365 21.02 23.49 7.31
C GLY A 365 20.12 23.43 8.54
N LEU A 366 19.63 22.25 8.90
CA LEU A 366 18.86 22.02 10.12
C LEU A 366 19.83 21.61 11.21
N ASP A 367 19.76 22.32 12.33
CA ASP A 367 20.57 22.05 13.51
C ASP A 367 20.10 20.72 14.14
N LEU A 368 20.52 19.59 13.55
CA LEU A 368 20.10 18.24 13.94
C LEU A 368 20.79 17.76 15.21
N GLU A 369 21.58 18.60 15.90
CA GLU A 369 22.23 18.28 17.18
C GLU A 369 21.22 17.82 18.26
N TRP A 370 19.93 18.12 18.09
CA TRP A 370 18.86 17.69 19.01
C TRP A 370 18.49 16.20 18.93
N PHE A 371 19.02 15.43 17.97
CA PHE A 371 18.72 14.00 17.80
C PHE A 371 19.84 13.04 18.26
N SER A 372 20.99 13.55 18.69
CA SER A 372 22.07 12.78 19.32
C SER A 372 21.94 12.77 20.83
#